data_AF-K6SYM8-F1
#
_entry.id   AF-K6SYM8-F1
#
_cell.length_a   1.000
_cell.length_b   1.000
_cell.length_c   1.000
_cell.angle_alpha   90.00
_cell.angle_beta   90.00
_cell.angle_gamma   90.00
#
_symmetry.space_group_name_H-M   'P 1'
#
loop_
_entity.id
_entity.type
_entity.pdbx_description
1 polymer ?
#
loop_
_entity_poly.entity_id
_entity_poly.type
_entity_poly.pdbx_seq_one_letter_code
_entity_poly.pdbx_strand_id
1 'polypeptide(L)' 'MLYIYSISVRLSFLALILFLFRIFINKNNLNLIGNKEKWKQLLTLLIVCMIPVINIFFTVSSIYISILMKNKNFIKLINQ' A
#
# COMPACT_ATOMS: atom_id res chain seq x y z
N MET A 1 15.68 5.64 -10.68
CA MET A 1 14.22 5.47 -10.54
C MET A 1 13.83 4.33 -9.59
N LEU A 2 14.09 3.06 -9.94
CA LEU A 2 13.71 1.90 -9.11
C LEU A 2 14.30 1.91 -7.69
N TYR A 3 15.55 2.36 -7.54
CA TYR A 3 16.21 2.45 -6.23
C TYR A 3 15.49 3.41 -5.27
N ILE A 4 15.17 4.62 -5.75
CA ILE A 4 14.44 5.64 -4.99
C ILE A 4 13.03 5.13 -4.67
N TYR A 5 12.36 4.51 -5.64
CA TYR A 5 11.05 3.88 -5.42
C TYR A 5 11.08 2.81 -4.33
N SER A 6 12.08 1.91 -4.37
CA SER A 6 12.24 0.85 -3.36
C SER A 6 12.46 1.42 -1.95
N ILE A 7 13.27 2.48 -1.83
CA ILE A 7 13.49 3.17 -0.57
C ILE A 7 12.19 3.81 -0.05
N SER A 8 11.43 4.49 -0.91
CA SER A 8 10.15 5.10 -0.55
C SER A 8 9.14 4.06 -0.05
N VAL A 9 9.10 2.89 -0.70
CA VAL A 9 8.26 1.77 -0.26
C VAL A 9 8.68 1.28 1.13
N ARG A 10 9.97 1.04 1.35
CA ARG A 10 10.48 0.58 2.66
C ARG A 10 10.19 1.60 3.77
N LEU A 11 10.43 2.89 3.50
CA LEU A 11 10.13 3.98 4.44
C LEU A 11 8.63 4.06 4.76
N SER A 12 7.77 3.85 3.77
CA SER A 12 6.31 3.84 3.99
C SER A 12 5.88 2.69 4.89
N PHE A 13 6.40 1.48 4.69
CA PHE A 13 6.14 0.36 5.60
C PHE A 13 6.68 0.61 7.01
N LEU A 14 7.87 1.19 7.13
CA LEU A 14 8.48 1.53 8.42
C LEU A 14 7.64 2.56 9.18
N ALA A 15 7.14 3.58 8.48
CA ALA A 15 6.21 4.57 9.03
C ALA A 15 4.88 3.93 9.46
N LEU A 16 4.35 2.98 8.69
CA LEU A 16 3.11 2.26 8.99
C LEU A 16 3.27 1.40 10.25
N ILE A 17 4.39 0.71 10.41
CA ILE A 17 4.71 -0.07 11.62
C ILE A 17 4.80 0.84 12.86
N LEU A 18 5.54 1.94 12.77
CA LEU A 18 5.65 2.91 13.87
C LEU A 18 4.29 3.52 14.23
N PHE A 19 3.45 3.78 13.24
CA PHE A 19 2.09 4.29 13.42
C PHE A 19 1.20 3.29 14.15
N LEU A 20 1.21 2.01 13.73
CA LEU A 20 0.50 0.93 14.42
C LEU A 20 1.00 0.74 15.84
N PHE A 21 2.32 0.80 16.06
CA PHE A 21 2.91 0.71 17.39
C PHE A 21 2.42 1.83 18.30
N ARG A 22 2.36 3.07 17.77
CA ARG A 22 1.82 4.23 18.49
C ARG A 22 0.35 4.06 18.83
N ILE A 23 -0.47 3.55 17.90
CA ILE A 23 -1.89 3.26 18.16
C ILE A 23 -2.02 2.18 19.24
N PHE A 24 -1.20 1.13 19.17
CA PHE A 24 -1.27 0.00 20.09
C PHE A 24 -0.87 0.39 21.51
N ILE A 25 0.25 1.11 21.68
CA ILE A 25 0.70 1.62 22.98
C ILE A 25 -0.31 2.60 23.56
N ASN A 26 -0.82 3.52 22.73
CA ASN A 26 -1.66 4.62 23.20
C ASN A 26 -3.17 4.30 23.11
N LYS A 27 -3.54 3.04 22.85
CA LYS A 27 -4.92 2.55 22.70
C LYS A 27 -5.85 3.04 23.81
N ASN A 28 -5.38 2.98 25.06
CA ASN A 28 -6.20 3.33 26.23
C ASN A 28 -6.32 4.85 26.47
N ASN A 29 -5.38 5.65 25.93
CA ASN A 29 -5.34 7.11 26.07
C ASN A 29 -5.79 7.85 24.80
N LEU A 30 -6.01 7.13 23.71
CA LEU A 30 -6.58 7.65 22.48
C LEU A 30 -8.06 7.92 22.70
N ASN A 31 -8.35 9.11 23.24
CA ASN A 31 -9.71 9.61 23.39
C ASN A 31 -10.26 10.01 22.01
N LEU A 32 -10.51 8.98 21.20
CA LEU A 32 -10.92 9.04 19.79
C LEU A 32 -12.29 9.72 19.65
N ILE A 33 -13.13 9.66 20.67
CA ILE A 33 -14.52 10.14 20.58
C ILE A 33 -14.60 11.68 20.74
N GLY A 34 -13.62 12.31 21.38
CA GLY A 34 -13.68 13.73 21.75
C GLY A 34 -12.90 14.72 20.87
N ASN A 35 -11.99 14.25 20.01
CA ASN A 35 -11.07 15.14 19.28
C ASN A 35 -11.02 14.86 17.77
N LYS A 36 -11.89 15.53 17.02
CA LYS A 36 -12.04 15.40 15.55
C LYS A 36 -10.75 15.68 14.78
N GLU A 37 -9.90 16.60 15.24
CA GLU A 37 -8.65 16.94 14.55
C GLU A 37 -7.62 15.81 14.62
N LYS A 38 -7.46 15.20 15.81
CA LYS A 38 -6.57 14.04 15.98
C LYS A 38 -7.01 12.85 15.15
N TRP A 39 -8.32 12.65 15.01
CA TRP A 39 -8.88 11.64 14.11
C TRP A 39 -8.56 11.91 12.66
N LYS A 40 -8.75 13.15 12.21
CA LYS A 40 -8.44 13.55 10.83
C LYS A 40 -6.97 13.31 10.53
N GLN A 41 -6.07 13.70 11.43
CA GLN A 41 -4.63 13.45 11.28
C GLN A 41 -4.27 11.96 11.20
N LEU A 42 -4.85 11.12 12.07
CA LEU A 42 -4.69 9.67 12.02
C LEU A 42 -5.13 9.11 10.66
N LEU A 43 -6.30 9.55 10.18
CA LEU A 43 -6.88 9.08 8.92
C LEU A 43 -6.05 9.49 7.72
N THR A 44 -5.54 10.73 7.69
CA THR A 44 -4.62 11.21 6.64
C THR A 44 -3.31 10.42 6.63
N LEU A 45 -2.73 10.14 7.81
CA LEU A 45 -1.51 9.33 7.93
C LEU A 45 -1.71 7.91 7.39
N LEU A 46 -2.87 7.32 7.68
CA LEU A 46 -3.25 6.00 7.20
C LEU A 46 -3.39 5.97 5.67
N ILE A 47 -4.03 6.99 5.09
CA ILE A 47 -4.14 7.15 3.63
C ILE A 47 -2.75 7.27 3.00
N VAL A 48 -1.89 8.13 3.52
CA VAL A 48 -0.54 8.34 2.97
C VAL A 48 0.30 7.06 3.02
N CYS A 49 0.18 6.27 4.08
CA CYS A 49 0.88 4.99 4.19
C CYS A 49 0.32 3.91 3.26
N MET A 50 -0.96 3.99 2.88
CA MET A 50 -1.58 3.02 1.96
C MET A 50 -1.23 3.27 0.48
N ILE A 51 -0.89 4.50 0.08
CA ILE A 51 -0.60 4.86 -1.32
C ILE A 51 0.48 3.93 -1.94
N PRO A 52 1.63 3.69 -1.29
CA PRO A 52 2.67 2.83 -1.88
C PRO A 52 2.25 1.37 -1.94
N VAL A 53 1.48 0.90 -0.97
CA VAL A 53 0.94 -0.48 -0.93
C VAL A 53 0.00 -0.71 -2.11
N ILE A 54 -0.94 0.21 -2.33
CA ILE A 54 -1.87 0.19 -3.47
C ILE A 54 -1.10 0.22 -4.80
N ASN A 55 -0.06 1.07 -4.90
CA ASN A 55 0.73 1.18 -6.12
C ASN A 55 1.47 -0.12 -6.47
N ILE A 56 2.04 -0.80 -5.47
CA ILE A 56 2.68 -2.12 -5.67
C ILE A 56 1.64 -3.15 -6.10
N PHE A 57 0.48 -3.18 -5.45
CA PHE A 57 -0.60 -4.11 -5.78
C PHE A 57 -1.06 -3.97 -7.23
N PHE A 58 -1.29 -2.74 -7.70
CA PHE A 58 -1.64 -2.48 -9.10
C PHE A 58 -0.52 -2.88 -10.06
N THR A 59 0.73 -2.58 -9.72
CA THR A 59 1.89 -2.94 -10.54
C THR A 59 1.98 -4.46 -10.72
N VAL A 60 1.91 -5.22 -9.61
CA VAL A 60 1.96 -6.69 -9.65
C VAL A 60 0.76 -7.27 -10.40
N SER A 61 -0.44 -6.74 -10.15
CA SER A 61 -1.66 -7.17 -10.85
C SER A 61 -1.57 -6.92 -12.35
N SER A 62 -1.04 -5.77 -12.76
CA SER A 62 -0.84 -5.42 -14.18
C SER A 62 0.18 -6.35 -14.84
N ILE A 63 1.30 -6.66 -14.18
CA ILE A 63 2.30 -7.61 -14.66
C ILE A 63 1.66 -9.00 -14.83
N TYR A 64 0.91 -9.46 -13.83
CA TYR A 64 0.22 -10.75 -13.88
C TYR A 64 -0.77 -10.84 -15.04
N ILE A 65 -1.62 -9.81 -15.21
CA ILE A 65 -2.56 -9.72 -16.34
C ILE A 65 -1.82 -9.73 -17.67
N SER A 66 -0.72 -8.96 -17.79
CA SER A 66 0.08 -8.89 -19.02
C SER A 66 0.67 -10.25 -19.40
N ILE A 67 1.23 -10.98 -18.43
CA ILE A 67 1.75 -12.34 -18.63
C ILE A 67 0.62 -13.30 -19.04
N LEU A 68 -0.53 -13.22 -18.36
CA LEU A 68 -1.69 -14.07 -18.66
C LEU A 68 -2.26 -13.79 -20.07
N MET A 69 -2.31 -12.52 -20.48
CA MET A 69 -2.69 -12.12 -21.85
C MET A 69 -1.68 -12.60 -22.88
N LYS A 70 -0.37 -12.51 -22.59
CA LYS A 70 0.68 -13.00 -23.48
C LYS A 70 0.58 -14.51 -23.67
N ASN A 71 0.33 -15.26 -22.59
CA ASN A 71 0.08 -16.71 -22.67
C ASN A 71 -1.20 -17.04 -23.45
N LYS A 72 -2.30 -16.31 -23.22
CA LYS A 72 -3.54 -16.51 -23.99
C LYS A 72 -3.33 -16.26 -25.48
N ASN A 73 -2.63 -15.19 -25.85
CA ASN A 73 -2.30 -14.91 -27.26
C ASN A 73 -1.37 -15.96 -27.85
N PHE A 74 -0.41 -16.47 -27.07
CA PHE A 74 0.50 -17.53 -27.51
C PHE A 74 -0.23 -18.87 -27.75
N ILE A 75 -1.13 -19.26 -26.86
CA ILE A 75 -2.00 -20.45 -27.04
C ILE A 75 -2.91 -20.28 -28.27
N LYS A 76 -3.44 -19.07 -28.49
CA LYS A 76 -4.26 -18.77 -29.66
C LYS A 76 -3.49 -18.88 -30.98
N LEU A 77 -2.21 -18.53 -30.98
CA LEU A 77 -1.30 -18.64 -32.13
C LEU A 77 -0.89 -20.09 -32.43
N ILE A 78 -0.78 -20.96 -31.42
CA ILE A 78 -0.44 -22.38 -31.60
C ILE A 78 -1.64 -23.19 -32.13
N ASN A 79 -2.85 -22.80 -31.78
CA ASN A 79 -4.09 -23.46 -32.21
C ASN A 79 -4.63 -22.97 -33.57
N GLN A 80 -3.88 -22.12 -34.29
CA GLN A 80 -4.13 -21.76 -35.70
C GLN A 80 -3.12 -22.49 -36.59
#